data_AF-A0A1M5H5L0-F1
#
_entry.id   AF-A0A1M5H5L0-F1
#
_cell.length_a   1.000
_cell.length_b   1.000
_cell.length_c   1.000
_cell.angle_alpha   90.00
_cell.angle_beta   90.00
_cell.angle_gamma   90.00
#
_symmetry.space_group_name_H-M   'P 1'
#
loop_
_entity.id
_entity.type
_entity.pdbx_description
1 polymer ?
#
loop_
_entity_poly.entity_id
_entity_poly.type
_entity_poly.pdbx_seq_one_letter_code
_entity_poly.pdbx_strand_id
1 'polypeptide(L)'
;DVAGSGLVQNATTGALEVDGTAITGDGDITSSDLTVGGDANALLGDVTLEIAAGAVGTTELAADAVTNAKLADDAVQTENILSGGNDKVLVTDVVGTVAWVDKSSFDAIADQITITGVGTTLDPFKVEDLSIVTAKLADGAVTTVKLGDDAVTNAKLADNAVQTENILSGGNDKVLVTDAVGTVEWIDKSSFAAIADQVTITGAGTSGDPFKVEDLSIVTAKLGADAVTNAKLADNAVQTENILSGGNDKVLVTDAVGTVVWVDKSSFAVLADQVTITGLGTTLDPFKVEDLSIVNSKLGPDAVTNAKLADDAVQLENIADGTASGQVMQWDGTDWILVDLGSVTVTENDGVIGNEVTNATDGTLIRSGAGTTVSPYTLDVATGGITVNELADDAVTAAKINADVAGSGLVQNATTGAL
;
A
#
# COMPACT_ATOMS: atom_id res chain seq x y z
N ASP A 1 155.67 42.92 -60.89
CA ASP A 1 154.47 42.27 -60.38
C ASP A 1 153.33 43.27 -60.49
N VAL A 2 152.35 43.03 -61.36
CA VAL A 2 151.28 43.98 -61.74
C VAL A 2 149.93 43.55 -61.12
N ALA A 3 149.89 42.38 -60.48
CA ALA A 3 148.72 41.94 -59.72
C ALA A 3 148.81 42.52 -58.31
N GLY A 4 147.89 43.43 -57.95
CA GLY A 4 147.73 43.84 -56.56
C GLY A 4 147.35 42.65 -55.66
N SER A 5 147.55 42.79 -54.36
CA SER A 5 147.15 41.76 -53.37
C SER A 5 145.68 41.38 -53.56
N GLY A 6 145.39 40.07 -53.69
CA GLY A 6 144.03 39.51 -53.85
C GLY A 6 143.69 38.95 -55.23
N LEU A 7 144.55 39.14 -56.24
CA LEU A 7 144.41 38.51 -57.56
C LEU A 7 145.57 37.54 -57.80
N VAL A 8 145.24 36.31 -58.21
CA VAL A 8 146.21 35.32 -58.64
C VAL A 8 146.04 35.12 -60.14
N GLN A 9 147.13 35.26 -60.89
CA GLN A 9 147.10 34.97 -62.32
C GLN A 9 146.94 33.45 -62.51
N ASN A 10 145.88 33.02 -63.18
CA ASN A 10 145.69 31.64 -63.55
C ASN A 10 146.84 31.23 -64.48
N ALA A 11 147.68 30.31 -64.01
CA ALA A 11 148.91 29.92 -64.71
C ALA A 11 148.68 29.31 -66.10
N THR A 12 147.45 28.89 -66.41
CA THR A 12 147.10 28.25 -67.68
C THR A 12 146.52 29.24 -68.69
N THR A 13 145.64 30.14 -68.24
CA THR A 13 144.91 31.06 -69.13
C THR A 13 145.52 32.47 -69.17
N GLY A 14 146.39 32.79 -68.21
CA GLY A 14 146.94 34.13 -68.02
C GLY A 14 145.93 35.15 -67.49
N ALA A 15 144.67 34.75 -67.26
CA ALA A 15 143.64 35.61 -66.68
C ALA A 15 143.92 35.87 -65.20
N LEU A 16 143.65 37.08 -64.72
CA LEU A 16 143.65 37.38 -63.30
C LEU A 16 142.35 36.85 -62.70
N GLU A 17 142.46 35.87 -61.81
CA GLU A 17 141.35 35.34 -61.03
C GLU A 17 141.43 35.88 -59.61
N VAL A 18 140.27 36.10 -59.01
CA VAL A 18 140.19 36.50 -57.60
C VAL A 18 140.45 35.26 -56.75
N ASP A 19 141.43 35.34 -55.85
CA ASP A 19 141.65 34.30 -54.86
C ASP A 19 140.63 34.46 -53.74
N GLY A 20 139.63 33.57 -53.71
CA GLY A 20 138.58 33.57 -52.70
C GLY A 20 139.10 33.44 -51.25
N THR A 21 140.31 32.91 -51.05
CA THR A 21 140.95 32.83 -49.72
C THR A 21 141.64 34.13 -49.30
N ALA A 22 141.95 35.00 -50.26
CA ALA A 22 142.48 36.33 -50.03
C ALA A 22 141.38 37.38 -49.78
N ILE A 23 140.09 37.01 -49.95
CA ILE A 23 138.97 37.86 -49.59
C ILE A 23 138.55 37.55 -48.15
N THR A 24 139.20 38.20 -47.20
CA THR A 24 138.72 38.22 -45.81
C THR A 24 137.56 39.20 -45.71
N GLY A 25 136.34 38.71 -45.42
CA GLY A 25 135.17 39.55 -45.18
C GLY A 25 135.40 40.52 -44.02
N ASP A 26 134.71 41.66 -44.05
CA ASP A 26 134.88 42.80 -43.13
C ASP A 26 134.18 42.62 -41.76
N GLY A 27 133.60 41.46 -41.49
CA GLY A 27 133.06 41.09 -40.19
C GLY A 27 131.96 40.03 -40.27
N ASP A 28 131.54 39.54 -39.11
CA ASP A 28 130.38 38.66 -38.97
C ASP A 28 129.09 39.49 -39.10
N ILE A 29 128.01 38.89 -39.63
CA ILE A 29 126.70 39.54 -39.69
C ILE A 29 126.14 39.57 -38.27
N THR A 30 126.01 40.76 -37.68
CA THR A 30 125.45 40.88 -36.32
C THR A 30 124.01 41.37 -36.35
N SER A 31 123.19 40.80 -35.47
CA SER A 31 121.82 41.25 -35.20
C SER A 31 121.53 41.10 -33.71
N SER A 32 120.75 42.01 -33.15
CA SER A 32 120.21 41.87 -31.79
C SER A 32 118.99 40.96 -31.73
N ASP A 33 118.25 40.86 -32.84
CA ASP A 33 116.93 40.21 -32.87
C ASP A 33 117.00 38.82 -33.51
N LEU A 34 118.05 38.59 -34.30
CA LEU A 34 118.34 37.32 -34.95
C LEU A 34 119.58 36.70 -34.33
N THR A 35 119.48 35.41 -33.98
CA THR A 35 120.67 34.58 -33.80
C THR A 35 121.21 34.28 -35.18
N VAL A 36 122.38 34.84 -35.47
CA VAL A 36 123.08 34.62 -36.73
C VAL A 36 124.06 33.47 -36.52
N GLY A 37 123.92 32.41 -37.32
CA GLY A 37 124.77 31.23 -37.26
C GLY A 37 125.48 30.96 -38.60
N GLY A 38 126.70 30.44 -38.54
CA GLY A 38 127.51 30.15 -39.73
C GLY A 38 128.17 31.38 -40.36
N ASP A 39 128.12 32.52 -39.68
CA ASP A 39 128.54 33.85 -40.16
C ASP A 39 130.03 34.16 -39.99
N ALA A 40 130.78 33.29 -39.33
CA ALA A 40 132.23 33.45 -39.11
C ALA A 40 132.97 33.70 -40.44
N ASN A 41 133.26 34.98 -40.74
CA ASN A 41 133.85 35.47 -42.00
C ASN A 41 133.05 35.15 -43.28
N ALA A 42 131.73 35.04 -43.20
CA ALA A 42 130.90 34.58 -44.33
C ALA A 42 130.74 35.65 -45.43
N LEU A 43 131.72 35.77 -46.34
CA LEU A 43 131.54 36.52 -47.59
C LEU A 43 130.67 35.76 -48.61
N LEU A 44 130.79 34.42 -48.64
CA LEU A 44 130.14 33.54 -49.62
C LEU A 44 129.56 32.25 -48.97
N GLY A 45 129.43 32.23 -47.64
CA GLY A 45 128.88 31.09 -46.89
C GLY A 45 127.38 31.24 -46.63
N ASP A 46 126.67 30.12 -46.51
CA ASP A 46 125.26 30.12 -46.07
C ASP A 46 125.17 30.56 -44.61
N VAL A 47 124.26 31.48 -44.33
CA VAL A 47 123.97 31.96 -42.98
C VAL A 47 122.59 31.48 -42.57
N THR A 48 122.45 30.97 -41.34
CA THR A 48 121.15 30.68 -40.74
C THR A 48 120.71 31.84 -39.86
N LEU A 49 119.49 32.31 -40.09
CA LEU A 49 118.87 33.37 -39.29
C LEU A 49 117.69 32.76 -38.53
N GLU A 50 117.77 32.73 -37.21
CA GLU A 50 116.69 32.33 -36.32
C GLU A 50 116.32 33.50 -35.41
N ILE A 51 115.03 33.65 -35.09
CA ILE A 51 114.60 34.70 -34.16
C ILE A 51 115.18 34.37 -32.79
N ALA A 52 115.93 35.32 -32.20
CA ALA A 52 116.54 35.10 -30.91
C ALA A 52 115.46 34.93 -29.82
N ALA A 53 115.76 34.15 -28.78
CA ALA A 53 114.83 33.94 -27.68
C ALA A 53 114.46 35.28 -27.03
N GLY A 54 113.16 35.58 -26.97
CA GLY A 54 112.66 36.85 -26.44
C GLY A 54 112.80 38.06 -27.37
N ALA A 55 113.27 37.88 -28.61
CA ALA A 55 113.35 38.97 -29.58
C ALA A 55 111.97 39.49 -30.01
N VAL A 56 110.93 38.65 -29.94
CA VAL A 56 109.54 39.10 -30.13
C VAL A 56 108.97 39.53 -28.78
N GLY A 57 109.11 40.82 -28.49
CA GLY A 57 108.50 41.50 -27.36
C GLY A 57 107.17 42.18 -27.73
N THR A 58 106.83 43.24 -27.00
CA THR A 58 105.54 43.94 -27.14
C THR A 58 105.50 44.92 -28.32
N THR A 59 106.64 45.21 -28.95
CA THR A 59 106.76 46.16 -30.07
C THR A 59 106.81 45.46 -31.43
N GLU A 60 107.20 44.19 -31.45
CA GLU A 60 107.43 43.41 -32.67
C GLU A 60 106.12 42.84 -33.24
N LEU A 61 105.06 42.78 -32.43
CA LEU A 61 103.71 42.40 -32.86
C LEU A 61 102.83 43.64 -32.98
N ALA A 62 102.38 43.94 -34.21
CA ALA A 62 101.38 44.97 -34.44
C ALA A 62 100.03 44.63 -33.77
N ALA A 63 99.19 45.65 -33.57
CA ALA A 63 97.79 45.41 -33.17
C ALA A 63 97.13 44.44 -34.15
N ASP A 64 96.36 43.48 -33.61
CA ASP A 64 95.70 42.39 -34.34
C ASP A 64 96.63 41.46 -35.14
N ALA A 65 97.96 41.53 -34.94
CA ALA A 65 98.90 40.60 -35.58
C ALA A 65 98.61 39.15 -35.19
N VAL A 66 98.19 38.91 -33.94
CA VAL A 66 97.73 37.60 -33.45
C VAL A 66 96.20 37.57 -33.52
N THR A 67 95.67 36.87 -34.52
CA THR A 67 94.23 36.65 -34.71
C THR A 67 93.83 35.27 -34.18
N ASN A 68 92.56 35.03 -33.87
CA ASN A 68 92.09 33.70 -33.44
C ASN A 68 92.53 32.56 -34.37
N ALA A 69 92.55 32.77 -35.70
CA ALA A 69 93.01 31.75 -36.65
C ALA A 69 94.52 31.40 -36.56
N LYS A 70 95.34 32.23 -35.90
CA LYS A 70 96.76 31.97 -35.64
C LYS A 70 96.97 31.28 -34.28
N LEU A 71 95.94 31.24 -33.44
CA LEU A 71 95.93 30.47 -32.20
C LEU A 71 95.37 29.09 -32.52
N ALA A 72 96.11 28.04 -32.20
CA ALA A 72 95.56 26.69 -32.26
C ALA A 72 94.44 26.54 -31.22
N ASP A 73 93.56 25.55 -31.42
CA ASP A 73 92.61 25.15 -30.38
C ASP A 73 93.37 24.83 -29.08
N ASP A 74 92.86 25.30 -27.95
CA ASP A 74 93.48 25.20 -26.63
C ASP A 74 94.85 25.89 -26.46
N ALA A 75 95.29 26.73 -27.41
CA ALA A 75 96.54 27.49 -27.28
C ALA A 75 96.52 28.52 -26.14
N VAL A 76 95.34 28.95 -25.70
CA VAL A 76 95.14 29.87 -24.56
C VAL A 76 94.42 29.12 -23.45
N GLN A 77 95.20 28.67 -22.46
CA GLN A 77 94.71 28.03 -21.24
C GLN A 77 94.54 29.07 -20.12
N THR A 78 94.01 28.64 -18.98
CA THR A 78 93.70 29.53 -17.86
C THR A 78 94.92 30.27 -17.31
N GLU A 79 96.12 29.67 -17.39
CA GLU A 79 97.38 30.31 -17.02
C GLU A 79 97.85 31.38 -18.01
N ASN A 80 97.34 31.38 -19.25
CA ASN A 80 97.62 32.40 -20.26
C ASN A 80 96.72 33.64 -20.08
N ILE A 81 95.66 33.51 -19.29
CA ILE A 81 94.72 34.60 -18.97
C ILE A 81 95.11 35.15 -17.60
N LEU A 82 95.24 36.47 -17.49
CA LEU A 82 95.47 37.11 -16.19
C LEU A 82 94.30 36.79 -15.25
N SER A 83 94.58 36.16 -14.11
CA SER A 83 93.56 35.85 -13.11
C SER A 83 92.88 37.13 -12.62
N GLY A 84 91.54 37.12 -12.60
CA GLY A 84 90.75 38.19 -11.99
C GLY A 84 90.86 38.24 -10.46
N GLY A 85 91.45 37.22 -9.84
CA GLY A 85 91.40 36.99 -8.40
C GLY A 85 90.28 36.04 -8.00
N ASN A 86 90.15 35.79 -6.70
CA ASN A 86 89.13 34.89 -6.16
C ASN A 86 87.73 35.43 -6.45
N ASP A 87 86.79 34.54 -6.73
CA ASP A 87 85.37 34.84 -6.93
C ASP A 87 85.08 35.91 -8.00
N LYS A 88 85.91 36.01 -9.03
CA LYS A 88 85.60 36.77 -10.25
C LYS A 88 85.11 35.85 -11.36
N VAL A 89 84.22 36.36 -12.21
CA VAL A 89 83.80 35.72 -13.45
C VAL A 89 84.17 36.65 -14.61
N LEU A 90 84.74 36.08 -15.67
CA LEU A 90 85.01 36.81 -16.90
C LEU A 90 83.70 36.97 -17.66
N VAL A 91 83.25 38.20 -17.83
CA VAL A 91 82.02 38.52 -18.55
C VAL A 91 82.33 39.46 -19.69
N THR A 92 81.41 39.51 -20.65
CA THR A 92 81.40 40.51 -21.70
C THR A 92 80.23 41.46 -21.46
N ASP A 93 80.47 42.77 -21.47
CA ASP A 93 79.40 43.75 -21.34
C ASP A 93 78.54 43.86 -22.61
N VAL A 94 77.51 44.70 -22.59
CA VAL A 94 76.57 44.90 -23.71
C VAL A 94 77.23 45.43 -24.99
N VAL A 95 78.46 45.97 -24.91
CA VAL A 95 79.21 46.49 -26.05
C VAL A 95 80.39 45.61 -26.46
N GLY A 96 80.55 44.43 -25.85
CA GLY A 96 81.61 43.48 -26.21
C GLY A 96 82.89 43.61 -25.39
N THR A 97 82.95 44.49 -24.39
CA THR A 97 84.13 44.65 -23.53
C THR A 97 84.23 43.47 -22.57
N VAL A 98 85.38 42.80 -22.57
CA VAL A 98 85.66 41.72 -21.62
C VAL A 98 86.18 42.29 -20.30
N ALA A 99 85.56 41.92 -19.19
CA ALA A 99 85.95 42.38 -17.85
C ALA A 99 85.77 41.27 -16.81
N TRP A 100 86.63 41.28 -15.78
CA TRP A 100 86.44 40.49 -14.57
C TRP A 100 85.45 41.22 -13.65
N VAL A 101 84.34 40.57 -13.32
CA VAL A 101 83.32 41.11 -12.42
C VAL A 101 83.21 40.22 -11.19
N ASP A 102 82.95 40.82 -10.03
CA ASP A 102 82.70 40.05 -8.81
C ASP A 102 81.51 39.12 -9.00
N LYS A 103 81.67 37.86 -8.58
CA LYS A 103 80.57 36.89 -8.52
C LYS A 103 79.39 37.42 -7.69
N SER A 104 79.64 38.30 -6.72
CA SER A 104 78.60 38.96 -5.91
C SER A 104 77.85 40.08 -6.64
N SER A 105 78.33 40.53 -7.81
CA SER A 105 77.59 41.48 -8.66
C SER A 105 76.44 40.82 -9.42
N PHE A 106 76.41 39.49 -9.44
CA PHE A 106 75.22 38.75 -9.81
C PHE A 106 74.29 38.73 -8.59
N ASP A 107 73.10 39.31 -8.72
CA ASP A 107 72.03 39.14 -7.73
C ASP A 107 71.85 37.65 -7.44
N ALA A 108 71.53 37.33 -6.18
CA ALA A 108 71.51 35.98 -5.62
C ALA A 108 71.14 34.92 -6.67
N ILE A 109 72.17 34.22 -7.14
CA ILE A 109 72.01 33.02 -7.95
C ILE A 109 71.08 32.14 -7.15
N ALA A 110 69.92 31.83 -7.74
CA ALA A 110 68.79 31.11 -7.16
C ALA A 110 69.18 30.27 -5.93
N ASP A 111 68.41 30.43 -4.84
CA ASP A 111 68.45 29.54 -3.69
C ASP A 111 68.50 28.09 -4.18
N GLN A 112 69.70 27.49 -4.26
CA GLN A 112 69.92 26.21 -4.95
C GLN A 112 69.19 25.04 -4.28
N ILE A 113 68.49 25.29 -3.18
CA ILE A 113 67.64 24.34 -2.49
C ILE A 113 66.19 24.44 -2.97
N THR A 114 65.71 25.61 -3.41
CA THR A 114 64.28 25.84 -3.69
C THR A 114 64.01 26.33 -5.09
N ILE A 115 65.00 26.96 -5.71
CA ILE A 115 64.97 27.43 -7.07
C ILE A 115 66.21 26.88 -7.77
N THR A 116 66.02 26.12 -8.84
CA THR A 116 67.09 25.61 -9.71
C THR A 116 67.08 26.31 -11.06
N GLY A 117 68.06 25.99 -11.92
CA GLY A 117 68.28 26.62 -13.22
C GLY A 117 69.29 27.76 -13.15
N VAL A 118 69.98 28.03 -14.26
CA VAL A 118 70.98 29.11 -14.37
C VAL A 118 70.41 30.45 -14.86
N GLY A 119 69.09 30.55 -15.04
CA GLY A 119 68.41 31.78 -15.43
C GLY A 119 68.58 32.15 -16.91
N THR A 120 68.95 31.19 -17.76
CA THR A 120 69.06 31.39 -19.22
C THR A 120 67.76 31.00 -19.91
N THR A 121 67.57 31.39 -21.18
CA THR A 121 66.38 30.99 -21.96
C THR A 121 66.28 29.46 -22.13
N LEU A 122 67.41 28.77 -22.19
CA LEU A 122 67.48 27.31 -22.30
C LEU A 122 67.35 26.61 -20.93
N ASP A 123 67.67 27.32 -19.84
CA ASP A 123 67.59 26.82 -18.47
C ASP A 123 67.07 27.92 -17.51
N PRO A 124 65.75 28.21 -17.55
CA PRO A 124 65.16 29.26 -16.74
C PRO A 124 65.09 28.85 -15.27
N PHE A 125 64.99 29.83 -14.37
CA PHE A 125 64.77 29.55 -12.95
C PHE A 125 63.44 28.80 -12.74
N LYS A 126 63.49 27.71 -11.98
CA LYS A 126 62.31 26.87 -11.65
C LYS A 126 62.28 26.62 -10.16
N VAL A 127 61.08 26.62 -9.59
CA VAL A 127 60.87 26.16 -8.22
C VAL A 127 60.90 24.63 -8.23
N GLU A 128 61.73 24.03 -7.38
CA GLU A 128 61.81 22.57 -7.26
C GLU A 128 60.52 21.97 -6.72
N ASP A 129 60.23 20.72 -7.09
CA ASP A 129 59.05 20.01 -6.60
C ASP A 129 59.08 19.94 -5.06
N LEU A 130 57.92 20.20 -4.44
CA LEU A 130 57.74 20.21 -2.98
C LEU A 130 58.60 21.24 -2.21
N SER A 131 59.33 22.11 -2.91
CA SER A 131 60.24 23.04 -2.24
C SER A 131 59.52 24.18 -1.51
N ILE A 132 58.29 24.52 -1.91
CA ILE A 132 57.44 25.47 -1.17
C ILE A 132 56.76 24.74 -0.01
N VAL A 133 57.34 24.91 1.16
CA VAL A 133 56.83 24.37 2.43
C VAL A 133 56.12 25.45 3.24
N THR A 134 55.34 25.05 4.24
CA THR A 134 54.57 25.97 5.10
C THR A 134 55.40 27.14 5.65
N ALA A 135 56.63 26.88 6.11
CA ALA A 135 57.50 27.94 6.65
C ALA A 135 57.90 29.03 5.62
N LYS A 136 57.74 28.78 4.32
CA LYS A 136 58.00 29.74 3.23
C LYS A 136 56.75 30.52 2.82
N LEU A 137 55.58 30.11 3.29
CA LEU A 137 54.33 30.82 3.10
C LEU A 137 53.92 31.46 4.43
N ALA A 138 54.02 32.78 4.50
CA ALA A 138 53.46 33.51 5.64
C ALA A 138 51.95 33.27 5.77
N ASP A 139 51.39 33.45 6.97
CA ASP A 139 49.94 33.34 7.17
C ASP A 139 49.19 34.32 6.25
N GLY A 140 48.22 33.80 5.50
CA GLY A 140 47.49 34.58 4.50
C GLY A 140 48.27 34.86 3.21
N ALA A 141 49.46 34.28 3.01
CA ALA A 141 50.21 34.43 1.76
C ALA A 141 49.47 33.87 0.55
N VAL A 142 48.65 32.83 0.72
CA VAL A 142 47.73 32.32 -0.30
C VAL A 142 46.33 32.83 0.02
N THR A 143 45.89 33.82 -0.75
CA THR A 143 44.55 34.41 -0.67
C THR A 143 43.66 33.84 -1.76
N THR A 144 42.35 34.03 -1.65
CA THR A 144 41.39 33.57 -2.67
C THR A 144 41.70 34.12 -4.06
N VAL A 145 42.14 35.38 -4.20
CA VAL A 145 42.52 35.95 -5.51
C VAL A 145 43.79 35.33 -6.12
N LYS A 146 44.62 34.66 -5.31
CA LYS A 146 45.81 33.91 -5.78
C LYS A 146 45.47 32.47 -6.20
N LEU A 147 44.29 31.98 -5.85
CA LEU A 147 43.77 30.71 -6.31
C LEU A 147 42.88 31.00 -7.52
N GLY A 148 43.30 30.54 -8.70
CA GLY A 148 42.44 30.61 -9.89
C GLY A 148 41.18 29.75 -9.72
N ASP A 149 40.19 29.98 -10.58
CA ASP A 149 39.02 29.12 -10.67
C ASP A 149 39.47 27.66 -10.89
N ASP A 150 38.81 26.71 -10.20
CA ASP A 150 39.16 25.28 -10.19
C ASP A 150 40.59 24.93 -9.74
N ALA A 151 41.34 25.87 -9.14
CA ALA A 151 42.68 25.60 -8.63
C ALA A 151 42.66 24.58 -7.47
N VAL A 152 41.57 24.48 -6.72
CA VAL A 152 41.35 23.47 -5.68
C VAL A 152 40.27 22.49 -6.14
N THR A 153 40.71 21.34 -6.64
CA THR A 153 39.85 20.24 -7.11
C THR A 153 39.63 19.20 -6.01
N ASN A 154 38.60 18.35 -6.12
CA ASN A 154 38.37 17.26 -5.16
C ASN A 154 39.61 16.39 -4.91
N ALA A 155 40.40 16.07 -5.94
CA ALA A 155 41.63 15.29 -5.78
C ALA A 155 42.74 15.99 -4.96
N LYS A 156 42.64 17.31 -4.77
CA LYS A 156 43.57 18.11 -3.94
C LYS A 156 43.08 18.24 -2.49
N LEU A 157 41.83 17.87 -2.21
CA LEU A 157 41.28 17.81 -0.86
C LEU A 157 41.50 16.39 -0.32
N ALA A 158 42.20 16.28 0.80
CA ALA A 158 42.32 15.00 1.49
C ALA A 158 40.94 14.53 2.01
N ASP A 159 40.78 13.24 2.24
CA ASP A 159 39.58 12.70 2.87
C ASP A 159 39.36 13.38 4.24
N ASN A 160 38.14 13.85 4.47
CA ASN A 160 37.74 14.63 5.66
C ASN A 160 38.43 16.00 5.81
N ALA A 161 39.08 16.54 4.76
CA ALA A 161 39.66 17.88 4.81
C ALA A 161 38.61 18.98 5.00
N VAL A 162 37.38 18.76 4.52
CA VAL A 162 36.24 19.67 4.71
C VAL A 162 35.43 19.18 5.91
N GLN A 163 35.57 19.87 7.03
CA GLN A 163 34.82 19.67 8.26
C GLN A 163 33.59 20.59 8.31
N THR A 164 32.73 20.39 9.31
CA THR A 164 31.48 21.14 9.46
C THR A 164 31.69 22.66 9.55
N GLU A 165 32.78 23.11 10.17
CA GLU A 165 33.15 24.53 10.26
C GLU A 165 33.63 25.13 8.93
N ASN A 166 34.01 24.30 7.95
CA ASN A 166 34.36 24.75 6.61
C ASN A 166 33.13 24.96 5.73
N ILE A 167 31.98 24.41 6.14
CA ILE A 167 30.70 24.53 5.43
C ILE A 167 29.92 25.66 6.09
N LEU A 168 29.40 26.58 5.28
CA LEU A 168 28.53 27.64 5.79
C LEU A 168 27.28 27.02 6.44
N SER A 169 27.03 27.34 7.70
CA SER A 169 25.85 26.87 8.42
C SER A 169 24.57 27.32 7.73
N GLY A 170 23.63 26.39 7.49
CA GLY A 170 22.27 26.72 7.06
C GLY A 170 21.42 27.38 8.15
N GLY A 171 21.90 27.42 9.40
CA GLY A 171 21.12 27.79 10.57
C GLY A 171 20.50 26.58 11.28
N ASN A 172 19.68 26.84 12.29
CA ASN A 172 19.02 25.78 13.05
C ASN A 172 18.01 25.03 12.17
N ASP A 173 17.90 23.72 12.40
CA ASP A 173 16.93 22.83 11.74
C ASP A 173 16.95 22.88 10.21
N LYS A 174 18.13 23.07 9.61
CA LYS A 174 18.34 22.91 8.17
C LYS A 174 19.02 21.59 7.84
N VAL A 175 18.72 21.06 6.66
CA VAL A 175 19.38 19.89 6.09
C VAL A 175 19.95 20.29 4.74
N LEU A 176 21.21 19.94 4.49
CA LEU A 176 21.85 20.14 3.21
C LEU A 176 21.33 19.08 2.25
N VAL A 177 20.72 19.50 1.16
CA VAL A 177 20.20 18.61 0.12
C VAL A 177 20.77 19.00 -1.23
N THR A 178 20.64 18.10 -2.18
CA THR A 178 20.81 18.40 -3.60
C THR A 178 19.43 18.37 -4.25
N ASP A 179 19.07 19.42 -4.97
CA ASP A 179 17.81 19.50 -5.71
C ASP A 179 17.81 18.57 -6.95
N ALA A 180 16.69 18.54 -7.66
CA ALA A 180 16.53 17.69 -8.84
C ALA A 180 17.45 18.07 -10.03
N VAL A 181 18.06 19.27 -10.01
CA VAL A 181 18.98 19.75 -11.06
C VAL A 181 20.44 19.72 -10.62
N GLY A 182 20.74 19.23 -9.41
CA GLY A 182 22.10 19.08 -8.90
C GLY A 182 22.60 20.26 -8.05
N THR A 183 21.76 21.27 -7.79
CA THR A 183 22.12 22.41 -6.93
C THR A 183 22.10 21.98 -5.48
N VAL A 184 23.16 22.30 -4.73
CA VAL A 184 23.18 22.07 -3.28
C VAL A 184 22.52 23.26 -2.58
N GLU A 185 21.54 22.98 -1.72
CA GLU A 185 20.82 23.99 -0.94
C GLU A 185 20.52 23.53 0.49
N TRP A 186 20.38 24.49 1.40
CA TRP A 186 19.90 24.25 2.75
C TRP A 186 18.37 24.37 2.77
N ILE A 187 17.67 23.26 2.98
CA ILE A 187 16.22 23.26 3.15
C ILE A 187 15.84 23.09 4.61
N ASP A 188 14.64 23.56 4.96
CA ASP A 188 14.12 23.36 6.30
C ASP A 188 13.90 21.89 6.59
N LYS A 189 14.27 21.40 7.78
CA LYS A 189 13.98 20.02 8.20
C LYS A 189 12.48 19.71 8.12
N SER A 190 11.60 20.71 8.26
CA SER A 190 10.16 20.55 8.09
C SER A 190 9.70 20.38 6.64
N SER A 191 10.57 20.64 5.65
CA SER A 191 10.27 20.39 4.23
C SER A 191 10.24 18.90 3.89
N PHE A 192 10.87 18.06 4.72
CA PHE A 192 10.65 16.62 4.68
C PHE A 192 9.26 16.35 5.21
N ALA A 193 8.42 15.67 4.42
CA ALA A 193 7.11 15.21 4.88
C ALA A 193 7.25 14.43 6.19
N ALA A 194 6.20 14.47 7.02
CA ALA A 194 6.17 13.92 8.37
C ALA A 194 6.94 12.59 8.46
N ILE A 195 8.12 12.67 9.07
CA ILE A 195 8.93 11.52 9.39
C ILE A 195 8.12 10.75 10.44
N ALA A 196 8.01 9.43 10.28
CA ALA A 196 7.52 8.55 11.33
C ALA A 196 8.03 9.04 12.70
N ASP A 197 7.16 9.13 13.72
CA ASP A 197 7.58 9.55 15.07
C ASP A 197 8.60 8.56 15.67
N GLN A 198 8.79 7.39 15.03
CA GLN A 198 9.65 6.28 15.41
C GLN A 198 9.25 5.65 16.75
N VAL A 199 8.15 6.11 17.36
CA VAL A 199 7.54 5.49 18.53
C VAL A 199 6.22 4.80 18.15
N THR A 200 5.26 5.53 17.58
CA THR A 200 3.95 4.95 17.21
C THR A 200 3.85 4.53 15.76
N ILE A 201 4.67 5.14 14.90
CA ILE A 201 4.78 4.84 13.47
C ILE A 201 6.28 4.72 13.17
N THR A 202 6.70 3.61 12.56
CA THR A 202 8.07 3.32 12.11
C THR A 202 8.14 3.20 10.60
N GLY A 203 9.36 3.03 10.06
CA GLY A 203 9.62 2.92 8.62
C GLY A 203 10.03 4.24 7.97
N ALA A 204 10.78 4.16 6.87
CA ALA A 204 11.31 5.32 6.15
C ALA A 204 10.29 5.98 5.20
N GLY A 205 9.09 5.42 5.04
CA GLY A 205 8.08 5.91 4.10
C GLY A 205 8.42 5.68 2.63
N THR A 206 9.38 4.79 2.33
CA THR A 206 9.76 4.42 0.96
C THR A 206 8.95 3.21 0.48
N SER A 207 8.93 2.91 -0.82
CA SER A 207 8.25 1.71 -1.32
C SER A 207 8.84 0.40 -0.77
N GLY A 208 10.13 0.39 -0.39
CA GLY A 208 10.80 -0.77 0.20
C GLY A 208 10.70 -0.83 1.73
N ASP A 209 10.41 0.31 2.37
CA ASP A 209 10.21 0.43 3.81
C ASP A 209 9.09 1.45 4.11
N PRO A 210 7.82 1.06 3.89
CA PRO A 210 6.68 1.94 4.07
C PRO A 210 6.45 2.22 5.56
N PHE A 211 5.72 3.30 5.87
CA PHE A 211 5.31 3.57 7.24
C PHE A 211 4.45 2.45 7.80
N LYS A 212 4.80 1.97 9.00
CA LYS A 212 4.10 0.91 9.73
C LYS A 212 3.69 1.45 11.10
N VAL A 213 2.54 1.02 11.58
CA VAL A 213 2.18 1.25 12.97
C VAL A 213 2.79 0.13 13.80
N GLU A 214 3.49 0.48 14.87
CA GLU A 214 4.10 -0.51 15.76
C GLU A 214 3.04 -1.28 16.55
N ASP A 215 3.38 -2.49 16.99
CA ASP A 215 2.50 -3.33 17.78
C ASP A 215 1.99 -2.57 19.01
N LEU A 216 0.68 -2.67 19.28
CA LEU A 216 0.00 -2.00 20.39
C LEU A 216 0.02 -0.46 20.35
N SER A 217 0.47 0.16 19.27
CA SER A 217 0.58 1.63 19.19
C SER A 217 -0.76 2.34 19.03
N ILE A 218 -1.79 1.64 18.52
CA ILE A 218 -3.17 2.13 18.51
C ILE A 218 -3.86 1.72 19.80
N VAL A 219 -3.80 2.61 20.80
CA VAL A 219 -4.53 2.47 22.05
C VAL A 219 -5.85 3.25 22.02
N THR A 220 -6.74 3.01 22.98
CA THR A 220 -8.06 3.68 23.06
C THR A 220 -7.95 5.21 23.00
N ALA A 221 -6.94 5.81 23.66
CA ALA A 221 -6.73 7.26 23.63
C ALA A 221 -6.36 7.81 22.23
N LYS A 222 -5.93 6.95 21.30
CA LYS A 222 -5.59 7.29 19.91
C LYS A 222 -6.79 7.11 18.97
N LEU A 223 -7.86 6.44 19.41
CA LEU A 223 -9.11 6.29 18.68
C LEU A 223 -10.14 7.25 19.27
N GLY A 224 -10.48 8.30 18.52
CA GLY A 224 -11.59 9.18 18.89
C GLY A 224 -12.93 8.43 18.92
N ALA A 225 -13.96 9.08 19.49
CA ALA A 225 -15.33 8.60 19.37
C ALA A 225 -15.67 8.39 17.88
N ASP A 226 -16.30 7.26 17.57
CA ASP A 226 -16.67 6.84 16.21
C ASP A 226 -15.50 6.71 15.22
N ALA A 227 -14.24 6.66 15.69
CA ALA A 227 -13.08 6.47 14.81
C ALA A 227 -13.17 5.14 14.05
N VAL A 228 -13.67 4.09 14.71
CA VAL A 228 -13.96 2.79 14.09
C VAL A 228 -15.43 2.73 13.71
N THR A 229 -15.72 2.88 12.43
CA THR A 229 -17.07 2.82 11.84
C THR A 229 -17.33 1.46 11.22
N ASN A 230 -18.59 1.06 10.99
CA ASN A 230 -18.90 -0.20 10.30
C ASN A 230 -18.18 -0.37 8.96
N ALA A 231 -18.02 0.71 8.18
CA ALA A 231 -17.26 0.65 6.92
C ALA A 231 -15.76 0.32 7.06
N LYS A 232 -15.20 0.45 8.28
CA LYS A 232 -13.80 0.10 8.60
C LYS A 232 -13.66 -1.31 9.16
N LEU A 233 -14.78 -1.95 9.52
CA LEU A 233 -14.83 -3.33 9.95
C LEU A 233 -15.16 -4.20 8.74
N ALA A 234 -14.24 -5.07 8.35
CA ALA A 234 -14.55 -6.08 7.34
C ALA A 234 -15.62 -7.05 7.85
N ASP A 235 -16.28 -7.75 6.93
CA ASP A 235 -17.20 -8.83 7.29
C ASP A 235 -16.48 -9.86 8.18
N ASN A 236 -17.10 -10.21 9.31
CA ASN A 236 -16.53 -11.08 10.36
C ASN A 236 -15.30 -10.53 11.10
N ALA A 237 -14.98 -9.24 10.99
CA ALA A 237 -13.88 -8.63 11.74
C ALA A 237 -14.11 -8.64 13.27
N VAL A 238 -15.37 -8.66 13.71
CA VAL A 238 -15.76 -8.75 15.12
C VAL A 238 -16.23 -10.18 15.40
N GLN A 239 -15.41 -10.93 16.13
CA GLN A 239 -15.71 -12.27 16.62
C GLN A 239 -16.27 -12.23 18.04
N THR A 240 -16.71 -13.38 18.55
CA THR A 240 -17.30 -13.50 19.89
C THR A 240 -16.37 -13.01 20.99
N GLU A 241 -15.06 -13.21 20.86
CA GLU A 241 -14.06 -12.74 21.83
C GLU A 241 -13.91 -11.20 21.84
N ASN A 242 -14.29 -10.53 20.74
CA ASN A 242 -14.26 -9.07 20.65
C ASN A 242 -15.48 -8.41 21.31
N ILE A 243 -16.53 -9.18 21.60
CA ILE A 243 -17.74 -8.71 22.26
C ILE A 243 -17.63 -9.08 23.74
N LEU A 244 -17.83 -8.11 24.64
CA LEU A 244 -17.87 -8.37 26.07
C LEU A 244 -18.96 -9.42 26.38
N SER A 245 -18.56 -10.54 26.99
CA SER A 245 -19.50 -11.61 27.35
C SER A 245 -20.58 -11.10 28.32
N GLY A 246 -21.84 -11.40 28.01
CA GLY A 246 -22.97 -11.17 28.92
C GLY A 246 -23.05 -12.17 30.07
N GLY A 247 -22.20 -13.20 30.07
CA GLY A 247 -22.34 -14.38 30.91
C GLY A 247 -23.11 -15.51 30.19
N ASN A 248 -23.31 -16.62 30.91
CA ASN A 248 -24.01 -17.78 30.38
C ASN A 248 -25.48 -17.47 30.09
N ASP A 249 -26.03 -18.10 29.06
CA ASP A 249 -27.45 -18.03 28.69
C ASP A 249 -28.00 -16.61 28.49
N LYS A 250 -27.17 -15.68 28.01
CA LYS A 250 -27.62 -14.36 27.56
C LYS A 250 -27.76 -14.31 26.05
N VAL A 251 -28.68 -13.46 25.59
CA VAL A 251 -28.85 -13.09 24.19
C VAL A 251 -28.65 -11.59 24.06
N LEU A 252 -27.94 -11.17 23.02
CA LEU A 252 -27.77 -9.76 22.69
C LEU A 252 -29.04 -9.28 21.98
N VAL A 253 -29.72 -8.30 22.55
CA VAL A 253 -30.91 -7.69 21.94
C VAL A 253 -30.76 -6.19 21.87
N THR A 254 -31.52 -5.57 20.98
CA THR A 254 -31.75 -4.13 21.01
C THR A 254 -33.05 -3.88 21.77
N ASP A 255 -33.01 -3.04 22.79
CA ASP A 255 -34.20 -2.66 23.55
C ASP A 255 -35.10 -1.69 22.77
N ALA A 256 -36.25 -1.33 23.36
CA ALA A 256 -37.23 -0.44 22.74
C ALA A 256 -36.69 0.99 22.48
N VAL A 257 -35.55 1.38 23.08
CA VAL A 257 -34.92 2.68 22.89
C VAL A 257 -33.67 2.61 22.00
N GLY A 258 -33.35 1.44 21.44
CA GLY A 258 -32.23 1.26 20.51
C GLY A 258 -30.91 0.87 21.16
N THR A 259 -30.88 0.61 22.47
CA THR A 259 -29.66 0.21 23.19
C THR A 259 -29.42 -1.27 23.03
N VAL A 260 -28.19 -1.66 22.71
CA VAL A 260 -27.77 -3.06 22.69
C VAL A 260 -27.50 -3.51 24.13
N VAL A 261 -28.23 -4.54 24.58
CA VAL A 261 -28.15 -5.07 25.94
C VAL A 261 -28.12 -6.59 25.94
N TRP A 262 -27.46 -7.17 26.94
CA TRP A 262 -27.53 -8.61 27.22
C TRP A 262 -28.77 -8.89 28.07
N VAL A 263 -29.67 -9.75 27.57
CA VAL A 263 -30.86 -10.20 28.31
C VAL A 263 -30.77 -11.69 28.59
N ASP A 264 -31.30 -12.13 29.74
CA ASP A 264 -31.42 -13.55 30.02
C ASP A 264 -32.25 -14.25 28.96
N LYS A 265 -31.77 -15.39 28.47
CA LYS A 265 -32.55 -16.25 27.57
C LYS A 265 -33.88 -16.67 28.19
N SER A 266 -33.97 -16.75 29.53
CA SER A 266 -35.21 -17.03 30.27
C SER A 266 -36.18 -15.84 30.34
N SER A 267 -35.73 -14.61 30.01
CA SER A 267 -36.60 -13.43 29.95
C SER A 267 -37.47 -13.40 28.69
N PHE A 268 -37.11 -14.19 27.67
CA PHE A 268 -38.00 -14.48 26.57
C PHE A 268 -39.09 -15.41 27.10
N ALA A 269 -40.35 -14.95 27.02
CA ALA A 269 -41.48 -15.80 27.34
C ALA A 269 -41.34 -17.12 26.58
N VAL A 270 -41.53 -18.24 27.27
CA VAL A 270 -41.52 -19.57 26.67
C VAL A 270 -42.58 -19.56 25.56
N LEU A 271 -42.13 -19.48 24.31
CA LEU A 271 -43.02 -19.27 23.15
C LEU A 271 -43.91 -20.50 22.88
N ALA A 272 -43.53 -21.66 23.41
CA ALA A 272 -44.24 -22.93 23.32
C ALA A 272 -43.96 -23.71 24.62
N ASP A 273 -45.02 -24.16 25.31
CA ASP A 273 -44.90 -24.87 26.60
C ASP A 273 -44.23 -26.25 26.48
N GLN A 274 -43.93 -26.69 25.25
CA GLN A 274 -43.34 -27.97 24.88
C GLN A 274 -44.18 -29.18 25.32
N VAL A 275 -45.45 -28.95 25.68
CA VAL A 275 -46.37 -29.98 26.17
C VAL A 275 -47.67 -29.96 25.38
N THR A 276 -48.31 -28.80 25.28
CA THR A 276 -49.51 -28.57 24.46
C THR A 276 -49.15 -28.02 23.10
N ILE A 277 -48.17 -27.12 23.06
CA ILE A 277 -47.65 -26.49 21.85
C ILE A 277 -46.15 -26.77 21.77
N THR A 278 -45.71 -27.32 20.65
CA THR A 278 -44.30 -27.62 20.33
C THR A 278 -43.86 -26.84 19.09
N GLY A 279 -42.59 -26.98 18.71
CA GLY A 279 -41.99 -26.28 17.58
C GLY A 279 -41.31 -24.97 17.99
N LEU A 280 -40.32 -24.56 17.20
CA LEU A 280 -39.52 -23.36 17.45
C LEU A 280 -40.17 -22.05 16.98
N GLY A 281 -41.35 -22.12 16.34
CA GLY A 281 -42.04 -20.94 15.79
C GLY A 281 -41.33 -20.33 14.58
N THR A 282 -40.45 -21.09 13.92
CA THR A 282 -39.76 -20.67 12.70
C THR A 282 -40.54 -21.09 11.47
N THR A 283 -40.19 -20.57 10.29
CA THR A 283 -40.84 -20.99 9.02
C THR A 283 -40.59 -22.46 8.70
N LEU A 284 -39.44 -23.00 9.12
CA LEU A 284 -39.07 -24.41 8.94
C LEU A 284 -39.60 -25.32 10.06
N ASP A 285 -39.88 -24.76 11.24
CA ASP A 285 -40.42 -25.47 12.39
C ASP A 285 -41.47 -24.60 13.11
N PRO A 286 -42.69 -24.52 12.55
CA PRO A 286 -43.77 -23.69 13.08
C PRO A 286 -44.32 -24.28 14.39
N PHE A 287 -45.07 -23.47 15.14
CA PHE A 287 -45.79 -23.98 16.30
C PHE A 287 -46.82 -25.03 15.89
N LYS A 288 -46.85 -26.14 16.63
CA LYS A 288 -47.79 -27.25 16.42
C LYS A 288 -48.49 -27.55 17.73
N VAL A 289 -49.76 -27.89 17.65
CA VAL A 289 -50.48 -28.49 18.77
C VAL A 289 -50.16 -29.97 18.75
N GLU A 290 -49.70 -30.52 19.87
CA GLU A 290 -49.37 -31.94 19.94
C GLU A 290 -50.63 -32.80 19.88
N ASP A 291 -50.49 -34.00 19.30
CA ASP A 291 -51.60 -34.95 19.19
C ASP A 291 -52.18 -35.25 20.58
N LEU A 292 -53.50 -35.25 20.70
CA LEU A 292 -54.25 -35.51 21.94
C LEU A 292 -53.97 -34.53 23.09
N SER A 293 -53.24 -33.43 22.85
CA SER A 293 -52.86 -32.49 23.92
C SER A 293 -54.01 -31.59 24.38
N ILE A 294 -55.04 -31.42 23.55
CA ILE A 294 -56.28 -30.72 23.90
C ILE A 294 -57.22 -31.69 24.60
N VAL A 295 -57.15 -31.70 25.93
CA VAL A 295 -57.99 -32.52 26.82
C VAL A 295 -59.13 -31.70 27.44
N ASN A 296 -60.11 -32.35 28.07
CA ASN A 296 -61.27 -31.67 28.67
C ASN A 296 -60.90 -30.53 29.63
N SER A 297 -59.83 -30.67 30.43
CA SER A 297 -59.40 -29.60 31.34
C SER A 297 -58.82 -28.37 30.63
N LYS A 298 -58.47 -28.49 29.35
CA LYS A 298 -58.02 -27.39 28.47
C LYS A 298 -59.17 -26.74 27.72
N LEU A 299 -60.37 -27.32 27.75
CA LEU A 299 -61.58 -26.78 27.14
C LEU A 299 -62.49 -26.24 28.25
N GLY A 300 -62.61 -24.91 28.34
CA GLY A 300 -63.57 -24.27 29.25
C GLY A 300 -65.03 -24.49 28.82
N PRO A 301 -66.01 -24.09 29.66
CA PRO A 301 -67.41 -23.99 29.24
C PRO A 301 -67.53 -23.19 27.94
N ASP A 302 -68.35 -23.65 27.00
CA ASP A 302 -68.54 -23.06 25.66
C ASP A 302 -67.27 -22.96 24.79
N ALA A 303 -66.20 -23.68 25.13
CA ALA A 303 -65.00 -23.73 24.30
C ALA A 303 -65.27 -24.37 22.92
N VAL A 304 -66.22 -25.31 22.84
CA VAL A 304 -66.74 -25.88 21.59
C VAL A 304 -68.21 -25.48 21.47
N THR A 305 -68.50 -24.53 20.59
CA THR A 305 -69.87 -24.05 20.30
C THR A 305 -70.32 -24.61 18.96
N ASN A 306 -71.63 -24.55 18.67
CA ASN A 306 -72.16 -24.98 17.37
C ASN A 306 -71.50 -24.26 16.18
N ALA A 307 -71.03 -23.02 16.37
CA ALA A 307 -70.32 -22.29 15.33
C ALA A 307 -68.89 -22.81 15.07
N LYS A 308 -68.32 -23.57 16.00
CA LYS A 308 -66.99 -24.19 15.92
C LYS A 308 -67.04 -25.64 15.42
N LEU A 309 -68.23 -26.24 15.39
CA LEU A 309 -68.48 -27.53 14.77
C LEU A 309 -68.83 -27.27 13.30
N ALA A 310 -68.06 -27.85 12.39
CA ALA A 310 -68.43 -27.84 10.98
C ALA A 310 -69.73 -28.66 10.77
N ASP A 311 -70.39 -28.43 9.64
CA ASP A 311 -71.48 -29.30 9.22
C ASP A 311 -70.96 -30.75 9.12
N ASP A 312 -71.76 -31.72 9.58
CA ASP A 312 -71.39 -33.15 9.71
C ASP A 312 -70.18 -33.46 10.63
N ALA A 313 -69.71 -32.53 11.47
CA ALA A 313 -68.59 -32.78 12.39
C ALA A 313 -68.94 -33.76 13.54
N VAL A 314 -70.22 -33.92 13.86
CA VAL A 314 -70.72 -34.87 14.86
C VAL A 314 -71.34 -36.06 14.14
N GLN A 315 -70.64 -37.18 14.14
CA GLN A 315 -71.05 -38.46 13.58
C GLN A 315 -71.54 -39.40 14.69
N LEU A 316 -72.03 -40.60 14.33
CA LEU A 316 -72.63 -41.52 15.29
C LEU A 316 -71.67 -41.92 16.43
N GLU A 317 -70.38 -42.08 16.13
CA GLU A 317 -69.33 -42.36 17.10
C GLU A 317 -69.09 -41.21 18.11
N ASN A 318 -69.60 -40.01 17.83
CA ASN A 318 -69.52 -38.86 18.73
C ASN A 318 -70.72 -38.77 19.68
N ILE A 319 -71.74 -39.59 19.45
CA ILE A 319 -72.96 -39.69 20.26
C ILE A 319 -72.84 -40.93 21.15
N ALA A 320 -73.49 -40.93 22.32
CA ALA A 320 -73.44 -42.10 23.21
C ALA A 320 -74.06 -43.34 22.52
N ASP A 321 -73.35 -44.47 22.59
CA ASP A 321 -73.82 -45.74 22.05
C ASP A 321 -75.08 -46.25 22.76
N GLY A 322 -76.02 -46.79 21.98
CA GLY A 322 -77.14 -47.57 22.53
C GLY A 322 -76.64 -48.81 23.27
N THR A 323 -77.19 -49.07 24.45
CA THR A 323 -76.87 -50.28 25.25
C THR A 323 -77.76 -51.48 24.92
N ALA A 324 -78.88 -51.26 24.23
CA ALA A 324 -79.79 -52.28 23.74
C ALA A 324 -80.36 -51.90 22.36
N SER A 325 -80.74 -52.93 21.59
CA SER A 325 -81.36 -52.73 20.27
C SER A 325 -82.70 -52.00 20.41
N GLY A 326 -82.93 -50.99 19.56
CA GLY A 326 -84.17 -50.21 19.56
C GLY A 326 -84.22 -49.04 20.55
N GLN A 327 -83.15 -48.77 21.29
CA GLN A 327 -83.09 -47.60 22.17
C GLN A 327 -83.02 -46.29 21.37
N VAL A 328 -83.61 -45.24 21.94
CA VAL A 328 -83.56 -43.86 21.44
C VAL A 328 -83.06 -42.94 22.54
N MET A 329 -82.51 -41.79 22.14
CA MET A 329 -82.18 -40.72 23.07
C MET A 329 -83.44 -39.91 23.41
N GLN A 330 -83.71 -39.75 24.69
CA GLN A 330 -84.77 -38.90 25.21
C GLN A 330 -84.19 -37.93 26.23
N TRP A 331 -84.60 -36.67 26.14
CA TRP A 331 -84.35 -35.71 27.20
C TRP A 331 -85.34 -35.95 28.34
N ASP A 332 -84.85 -36.19 29.56
CA ASP A 332 -85.71 -36.44 30.73
C ASP A 332 -86.04 -35.17 31.55
N GLY A 333 -85.47 -34.03 31.15
CA GLY A 333 -85.57 -32.76 31.88
C GLY A 333 -84.23 -32.25 32.41
N THR A 334 -83.25 -33.15 32.60
CA THR A 334 -81.92 -32.82 33.16
C THR A 334 -80.78 -33.36 32.30
N ASP A 335 -80.92 -34.57 31.76
CA ASP A 335 -79.90 -35.22 30.96
C ASP A 335 -80.49 -35.88 29.71
N TRP A 336 -79.66 -36.08 28.70
CA TRP A 336 -79.98 -36.97 27.58
C TRP A 336 -79.76 -38.41 28.04
N ILE A 337 -80.83 -39.19 28.09
CA ILE A 337 -80.83 -40.59 28.51
C ILE A 337 -81.19 -41.51 27.35
N LEU A 338 -80.77 -42.77 27.45
CA LEU A 338 -81.19 -43.82 26.52
C LEU A 338 -82.44 -44.51 27.07
N VAL A 339 -83.51 -44.53 26.28
CA VAL A 339 -84.78 -45.18 26.63
C VAL A 339 -85.14 -46.20 25.56
N ASP A 340 -85.92 -47.22 25.93
CA ASP A 340 -86.54 -48.09 24.93
C ASP A 340 -87.57 -47.27 24.14
N LEU A 341 -87.58 -47.40 22.81
CA LEU A 341 -88.59 -46.74 21.98
C LEU A 341 -90.01 -47.08 22.45
N GLY A 342 -90.23 -48.30 22.96
CA GLY A 342 -91.52 -48.71 23.52
C GLY A 342 -91.95 -47.97 24.79
N SER A 343 -91.04 -47.31 25.51
CA SER A 343 -91.36 -46.53 26.71
C SER A 343 -91.61 -45.04 26.42
N VAL A 344 -91.44 -44.61 25.17
CA VAL A 344 -91.77 -43.25 24.75
C VAL A 344 -93.29 -43.14 24.67
N THR A 345 -93.91 -42.51 25.67
CA THR A 345 -95.35 -42.28 25.68
C THR A 345 -95.72 -41.13 24.76
N VAL A 346 -96.31 -41.44 23.60
CA VAL A 346 -97.04 -40.44 22.81
C VAL A 346 -98.45 -40.35 23.41
N THR A 347 -98.76 -39.27 24.12
CA THR A 347 -100.09 -39.10 24.72
C THR A 347 -101.09 -38.64 23.65
N GLU A 348 -101.98 -39.54 23.22
CA GLU A 348 -103.26 -39.17 22.58
C GLU A 348 -104.29 -38.82 23.65
N ASN A 349 -105.21 -37.90 23.36
CA ASN A 349 -106.01 -37.17 24.36
C ASN A 349 -106.89 -38.06 25.28
N ASP A 350 -107.21 -39.29 24.88
CA ASP A 350 -108.00 -40.25 25.66
C ASP A 350 -107.28 -41.59 25.94
N GLY A 351 -106.00 -41.72 25.54
CA GLY A 351 -105.13 -42.82 25.92
C GLY A 351 -105.37 -44.16 25.23
N VAL A 352 -106.19 -44.23 24.17
CA VAL A 352 -106.38 -45.45 23.38
C VAL A 352 -106.23 -45.16 21.89
N ILE A 353 -105.20 -45.73 21.27
CA ILE A 353 -104.84 -45.41 19.89
C ILE A 353 -105.92 -45.88 18.90
N GLY A 354 -106.45 -44.96 18.09
CA GLY A 354 -107.28 -45.23 16.91
C GLY A 354 -108.77 -45.48 17.16
N ASN A 355 -109.35 -44.89 18.21
CA ASN A 355 -110.73 -45.14 18.65
C ASN A 355 -111.70 -43.94 18.49
N GLU A 356 -111.42 -42.99 17.57
CA GLU A 356 -111.99 -41.63 17.53
C GLU A 356 -113.48 -41.55 17.14
N VAL A 357 -114.35 -42.20 17.92
CA VAL A 357 -115.81 -42.08 17.87
C VAL A 357 -116.28 -41.57 19.23
N THR A 358 -116.47 -40.25 19.35
CA THR A 358 -116.69 -39.57 20.63
C THR A 358 -118.11 -39.68 21.20
N ASN A 359 -119.15 -39.73 20.36
CA ASN A 359 -120.52 -40.25 20.63
C ASN A 359 -121.42 -40.14 19.37
N ALA A 360 -122.65 -40.66 19.42
CA ALA A 360 -123.70 -40.28 18.47
C ALA A 360 -124.21 -38.85 18.72
N THR A 361 -124.56 -38.11 17.67
CA THR A 361 -125.01 -36.71 17.76
C THR A 361 -126.44 -36.57 18.29
N ASP A 362 -127.30 -37.56 18.06
CA ASP A 362 -128.65 -37.65 18.62
C ASP A 362 -128.93 -39.06 19.17
N GLY A 363 -130.10 -39.25 19.80
CA GLY A 363 -130.47 -40.51 20.44
C GLY A 363 -130.89 -41.63 19.48
N THR A 364 -130.85 -41.40 18.16
CA THR A 364 -131.27 -42.37 17.15
C THR A 364 -130.15 -43.34 16.83
N LEU A 365 -128.89 -42.94 16.99
CA LEU A 365 -127.74 -43.82 16.96
C LEU A 365 -127.26 -44.13 18.39
N ILE A 366 -126.94 -45.39 18.63
CA ILE A 366 -126.32 -45.86 19.87
C ILE A 366 -124.87 -46.27 19.58
N ARG A 367 -123.93 -45.75 20.35
CA ARG A 367 -122.54 -46.22 20.37
C ARG A 367 -122.40 -47.36 21.38
N SER A 368 -121.90 -48.50 20.92
CA SER A 368 -121.61 -49.67 21.75
C SER A 368 -120.13 -50.06 21.65
N GLY A 369 -119.59 -50.72 22.68
CA GLY A 369 -118.16 -51.09 22.78
C GLY A 369 -117.36 -50.19 23.73
N ALA A 370 -116.12 -50.57 24.03
CA ALA A 370 -115.23 -49.88 24.96
C ALA A 370 -114.14 -49.04 24.28
N GLY A 371 -114.10 -49.00 22.95
CA GLY A 371 -113.09 -48.27 22.18
C GLY A 371 -111.71 -48.93 22.18
N THR A 372 -111.60 -50.19 22.58
CA THR A 372 -110.33 -50.95 22.57
C THR A 372 -110.24 -51.84 21.33
N THR A 373 -109.05 -52.34 21.01
CA THR A 373 -108.86 -53.31 19.92
C THR A 373 -109.70 -54.59 20.08
N VAL A 374 -110.04 -54.97 21.32
CA VAL A 374 -110.87 -56.16 21.62
C VAL A 374 -112.36 -55.82 21.66
N SER A 375 -112.73 -54.56 21.90
CA SER A 375 -114.12 -54.07 21.93
C SER A 375 -114.18 -52.70 21.23
N PRO A 376 -114.09 -52.68 19.89
CA PRO A 376 -114.11 -51.44 19.14
C PRO A 376 -115.44 -50.73 19.30
N TYR A 377 -115.45 -49.40 19.18
CA TYR A 377 -116.71 -48.68 19.10
C TYR A 377 -117.45 -49.06 17.81
N THR A 378 -118.72 -49.42 17.96
CA THR A 378 -119.66 -49.68 16.88
C THR A 378 -120.86 -48.75 17.03
N LEU A 379 -121.45 -48.35 15.91
CA LEU A 379 -122.64 -47.52 15.87
C LEU A 379 -123.79 -48.33 15.26
N ASP A 380 -124.94 -48.32 15.92
CA ASP A 380 -126.17 -48.94 15.43
C ASP A 380 -127.35 -47.98 15.63
N VAL A 381 -128.46 -48.18 14.92
CA VAL A 381 -129.69 -47.41 15.13
C VAL A 381 -130.42 -47.97 16.37
N ALA A 382 -130.83 -47.09 17.28
CA ALA A 382 -131.60 -47.45 18.46
C ALA A 382 -132.91 -48.15 18.07
N THR A 383 -133.43 -49.04 18.92
CA THR A 383 -134.75 -49.64 18.72
C THR A 383 -135.82 -48.55 18.63
N GLY A 384 -136.55 -48.49 17.51
CA GLY A 384 -137.52 -47.42 17.25
C GLY A 384 -136.89 -46.05 16.97
N GLY A 385 -135.57 -45.99 16.79
CA GLY A 385 -134.80 -44.77 16.50
C GLY A 385 -135.03 -44.20 15.11
N ILE A 386 -135.72 -44.93 14.23
CA ILE A 386 -136.26 -44.37 12.98
C ILE A 386 -137.64 -43.80 13.28
N THR A 387 -137.70 -42.52 13.61
CA THR A 387 -138.92 -41.75 13.85
C THR A 387 -139.24 -40.84 12.66
N VAL A 388 -140.25 -39.98 12.82
CA VAL A 388 -140.63 -38.97 11.81
C VAL A 388 -139.54 -37.93 11.57
N ASN A 389 -138.59 -37.75 12.50
CA ASN A 389 -137.47 -36.82 12.27
C ASN A 389 -136.40 -37.44 11.36
N GLU A 390 -136.25 -38.77 11.38
CA GLU A 390 -135.29 -39.51 10.56
C GLU A 390 -135.89 -39.91 9.19
N LEU A 391 -137.20 -39.76 9.02
CA LEU A 391 -137.94 -39.98 7.78
C LEU A 391 -138.47 -38.65 7.23
N ALA A 392 -137.85 -38.13 6.17
CA ALA A 392 -138.36 -36.95 5.48
C ALA A 392 -139.79 -37.18 4.92
N ASP A 393 -140.55 -36.10 4.70
CA ASP A 393 -141.85 -36.16 4.01
C ASP A 393 -141.71 -36.93 2.68
N ASP A 394 -142.62 -37.86 2.41
CA ASP A 394 -142.58 -38.80 1.27
C ASP A 394 -141.34 -39.73 1.20
N ALA A 395 -140.53 -39.86 2.25
CA ALA A 395 -139.40 -40.81 2.25
C ALA A 395 -139.88 -42.27 2.06
N VAL A 396 -141.04 -42.59 2.63
CA VAL A 396 -141.74 -43.87 2.51
C VAL A 396 -142.93 -43.69 1.54
N THR A 397 -142.72 -43.95 0.25
CA THR A 397 -143.75 -43.84 -0.79
C THR A 397 -144.44 -45.18 -1.07
N ALA A 398 -145.66 -45.13 -1.63
CA ALA A 398 -146.41 -46.32 -2.04
C ALA A 398 -145.69 -47.19 -3.08
N ALA A 399 -144.73 -46.67 -3.85
CA ALA A 399 -143.89 -47.47 -4.75
C ALA A 399 -142.81 -48.27 -4.00
N LYS A 400 -142.43 -47.82 -2.79
CA LYS A 400 -141.44 -48.45 -1.91
C LYS A 400 -142.08 -49.40 -0.87
N ILE A 401 -143.39 -49.31 -0.67
CA ILE A 401 -144.20 -50.29 0.08
C ILE A 401 -144.82 -51.25 -0.95
N ASN A 402 -144.36 -52.49 -1.00
CA ASN A 402 -144.93 -53.51 -1.89
C ASN A 402 -146.46 -53.64 -1.65
N ALA A 403 -147.26 -53.57 -2.71
CA ALA A 403 -148.73 -53.51 -2.67
C ALA A 403 -149.40 -54.72 -1.95
N ASP A 404 -148.64 -55.78 -1.70
CA ASP A 404 -149.09 -57.03 -1.08
C ASP A 404 -148.86 -57.09 0.45
N VAL A 405 -148.45 -55.98 1.09
CA VAL A 405 -148.06 -55.98 2.53
C VAL A 405 -148.57 -54.74 3.29
N ALA A 406 -149.80 -54.30 3.04
CA ALA A 406 -150.50 -53.42 3.96
C ALA A 406 -151.05 -54.26 5.14
N GLY A 407 -150.31 -54.32 6.25
CA GLY A 407 -150.76 -54.96 7.49
C GLY A 407 -152.02 -54.30 8.05
N SER A 408 -152.76 -55.01 8.92
CA SER A 408 -154.16 -54.79 9.34
C SER A 408 -154.51 -53.47 10.05
N GLY A 409 -153.69 -52.42 9.96
CA GLY A 409 -153.83 -51.15 10.68
C GLY A 409 -153.97 -49.89 9.82
N LEU A 410 -153.85 -49.97 8.49
CA LEU A 410 -153.95 -48.79 7.61
C LEU A 410 -155.14 -48.96 6.66
N VAL A 411 -156.09 -48.01 6.71
CA VAL A 411 -157.27 -47.97 5.84
C VAL A 411 -157.21 -46.69 5.03
N GLN A 412 -157.07 -46.84 3.71
CA GLN A 412 -157.01 -45.72 2.78
C GLN A 412 -158.24 -44.83 2.90
N ASN A 413 -158.02 -43.52 3.06
CA ASN A 413 -159.08 -42.54 3.19
C ASN A 413 -159.83 -42.39 1.85
N ALA A 414 -161.09 -42.82 1.83
CA ALA A 414 -161.92 -42.85 0.62
C ALA A 414 -162.20 -41.46 -0.01
N THR A 415 -161.89 -40.36 0.67
CA THR A 415 -162.15 -38.99 0.17
C THR A 415 -160.90 -38.32 -0.39
N THR A 416 -159.70 -38.70 0.07
CA THR A 416 -158.43 -38.03 -0.30
C THR A 416 -157.41 -38.93 -0.97
N GLY A 417 -157.59 -40.26 -0.95
CA GLY A 417 -156.68 -41.23 -1.59
C GLY A 417 -155.36 -41.49 -0.86
N ALA A 418 -155.12 -40.83 0.28
CA ALA A 418 -153.98 -41.12 1.17
C ALA A 418 -154.24 -42.40 2.00
N LEU A 419 -153.18 -43.18 2.23
CA LEU A 419 -153.21 -44.49 2.90
C LEU A 419 -153.31 -44.40 4.43
#